data_AF-A0A1Y3UJU8-F1
#
_entry.id   AF-A0A1Y3UJU8-F1
#
_cell.length_a   1.000
_cell.length_b   1.000
_cell.length_c   1.000
_cell.angle_alpha   90.00
_cell.angle_beta   90.00
_cell.angle_gamma   90.00
#
_symmetry.space_group_name_H-M   'P 1'
#
loop_
_entity.id
_entity.type
_entity.pdbx_description
1 polymer ?
#
loop_
_entity_poly.entity_id
_entity_poly.type
_entity_poly.pdbx_seq_one_letter_code
_entity_poly.pdbx_strand_id
1 'polypeptide(L)'
;MAYQNIKAELKRCGVSYAKVSELLDMSVNNVSLKMNERIPLTVSEAKKIRDAFFPDASLEYLLESDGDLPTEREERLSNLNAIEDVFDEVGVPPVFYKTLAEMRAEVEEGE
;
A
#
# COMPACT_ATOMS: atom_id res chain seq x y z
N MET A 1 9.21 4.43 8.45
CA MET A 1 9.76 4.69 7.08
C MET A 1 9.47 3.48 6.19
N ALA A 2 8.37 3.53 5.43
CA ALA A 2 7.86 2.47 4.56
C ALA A 2 8.88 1.66 3.72
N TYR A 3 8.77 0.32 3.78
CA TYR A 3 9.45 -0.66 2.92
C TYR A 3 10.95 -0.37 2.63
N GLN A 4 11.74 -0.03 3.64
CA GLN A 4 13.17 0.31 3.45
C GLN A 4 13.97 -0.80 2.78
N ASN A 5 13.70 -2.05 3.15
CA ASN A 5 14.44 -3.19 2.63
C ASN A 5 14.16 -3.41 1.15
N ILE A 6 12.90 -3.27 0.69
CA ILE A 6 12.58 -3.29 -0.75
C ILE A 6 13.31 -2.15 -1.48
N LYS A 7 13.27 -0.91 -0.95
CA LYS A 7 13.97 0.23 -1.56
C LYS A 7 15.48 0.02 -1.65
N ALA A 8 16.07 -0.56 -0.61
CA ALA A 8 17.49 -0.89 -0.56
C ALA A 8 17.86 -1.95 -1.61
N GLU A 9 17.07 -3.02 -1.74
CA GLU A 9 17.30 -4.07 -2.73
C GLU A 9 17.11 -3.57 -4.17
N LEU A 10 16.09 -2.75 -4.43
CA LEU A 10 15.93 -2.11 -5.74
C LEU A 10 17.16 -1.28 -6.11
N LYS A 11 17.71 -0.51 -5.15
CA LYS A 11 18.94 0.26 -5.36
C LYS A 11 20.16 -0.64 -5.58
N ARG A 12 20.30 -1.73 -4.82
CA ARG A 12 21.41 -2.71 -4.94
C ARG A 12 21.40 -3.39 -6.31
N CYS A 13 20.23 -3.78 -6.78
CA CYS A 13 20.04 -4.44 -8.08
C CYS A 13 19.99 -3.46 -9.26
N GLY A 14 20.04 -2.14 -9.02
CA GLY A 14 19.93 -1.12 -10.07
C GLY A 14 18.57 -1.08 -10.76
N VAL A 15 17.50 -1.48 -10.06
CA VAL A 15 16.14 -1.54 -10.58
C VAL A 15 15.42 -0.22 -10.29
N SER A 16 14.93 0.43 -11.34
CA SER A 16 14.15 1.66 -11.23
C SER A 16 12.66 1.36 -10.99
N TYR A 17 11.91 2.33 -10.45
CA TYR A 17 10.46 2.21 -10.30
C TYR A 17 9.73 2.04 -11.64
N ALA A 18 10.31 2.50 -12.76
CA ALA A 18 9.77 2.24 -14.10
C ALA A 18 9.76 0.74 -14.43
N LYS A 19 10.80 0.01 -14.03
CA LYS A 19 10.87 -1.43 -14.27
C LYS A 19 9.94 -2.22 -13.35
N VAL A 20 9.74 -1.74 -12.12
CA VAL A 20 8.74 -2.29 -11.21
C VAL A 20 7.32 -2.02 -11.74
N SER A 21 7.08 -0.84 -12.32
CA SER A 21 5.77 -0.49 -12.86
C SER A 21 5.42 -1.31 -14.10
N GLU A 22 6.40 -1.60 -14.96
CA GLU A 22 6.26 -2.55 -16.07
C GLU A 22 5.92 -3.97 -15.58
N LEU A 23 6.57 -4.44 -14.51
CA LEU A 23 6.31 -5.77 -13.94
C LEU A 23 4.90 -5.90 -13.36
N LEU A 24 4.40 -4.84 -12.72
CA LEU A 24 3.13 -4.85 -12.02
C LEU A 24 1.96 -4.30 -12.85
N ASP A 25 2.21 -3.90 -14.11
CA ASP A 25 1.23 -3.32 -15.02
C ASP A 25 0.48 -2.12 -14.43
N MET A 26 1.24 -1.16 -13.91
CA MET A 26 0.69 0.05 -13.29
C MET A 26 1.54 1.28 -13.61
N SER A 27 1.10 2.47 -13.20
CA SER A 27 1.89 3.70 -13.37
C SER A 27 3.06 3.76 -12.38
N VAL A 28 4.14 4.45 -12.77
CA VAL A 28 5.29 4.74 -11.88
C VAL A 28 4.85 5.50 -10.62
N ASN A 29 3.82 6.36 -10.75
CA ASN A 29 3.25 7.07 -9.62
C ASN A 29 2.61 6.10 -8.61
N ASN A 30 1.88 5.09 -9.08
CA ASN A 30 1.27 4.08 -8.20
C ASN A 30 2.35 3.27 -7.46
N VAL A 31 3.42 2.86 -8.14
CA VAL A 31 4.58 2.22 -7.49
C VAL A 31 5.18 3.14 -6.44
N SER A 32 5.36 4.43 -6.72
CA SER A 32 5.88 5.40 -5.75
C SER A 32 4.96 5.51 -4.52
N LEU A 33 3.64 5.57 -4.71
CA LEU A 33 2.68 5.60 -3.61
C LEU A 33 2.76 4.34 -2.75
N LYS A 34 2.86 3.16 -3.38
CA LYS A 34 3.05 1.88 -2.68
C LYS A 34 4.36 1.81 -1.90
N MET A 35 5.47 2.19 -2.52
CA MET A 35 6.78 2.23 -1.85
C MET A 35 6.81 3.21 -0.68
N ASN A 36 5.92 4.19 -0.64
CA ASN A 36 5.78 5.15 0.46
C ASN A 36 4.58 4.85 1.38
N GLU A 37 3.98 3.65 1.28
CA GLU A 37 2.80 3.22 2.07
C GLU A 37 1.61 4.18 2.02
N ARG A 38 1.52 5.02 0.98
CA ARG A 38 0.32 5.84 0.72
C ARG A 38 -0.83 4.98 0.22
N ILE A 39 -0.50 3.85 -0.41
CA ILE A 39 -1.42 2.80 -0.82
C ILE A 39 -0.78 1.47 -0.41
N PRO A 40 -1.54 0.47 0.06
CA PRO A 40 -0.99 -0.84 0.44
C PRO A 40 -0.27 -1.55 -0.72
N LEU A 41 0.86 -2.18 -0.42
CA LEU A 41 1.49 -3.19 -1.28
C LEU A 41 0.90 -4.56 -0.92
N THR A 42 0.29 -5.23 -1.88
CA THR A 42 -0.28 -6.56 -1.65
C THR A 42 0.83 -7.61 -1.56
N VAL A 43 0.56 -8.71 -0.85
CA VAL A 43 1.50 -9.84 -0.74
C VAL A 43 1.87 -10.42 -2.11
N SER A 44 0.92 -10.45 -3.04
CA SER A 44 1.14 -10.92 -4.42
C SER A 44 2.09 -10.01 -5.19
N GLU A 45 1.96 -8.69 -5.05
CA GLU A 45 2.88 -7.72 -5.64
C GLU A 45 4.28 -7.86 -5.02
N ALA A 46 4.39 -7.94 -3.69
CA ALA A 46 5.67 -8.13 -3.01
C ALA A 46 6.40 -9.41 -3.46
N LYS A 47 5.67 -10.52 -3.61
CA LYS A 47 6.19 -11.78 -4.16
C LYS A 47 6.70 -11.61 -5.59
N LYS A 48 5.93 -10.97 -6.47
CA LYS A 48 6.35 -10.71 -7.86
C LYS A 48 7.64 -9.90 -7.92
N ILE A 49 7.74 -8.81 -7.15
CA ILE A 49 8.94 -7.97 -7.10
C ILE A 49 10.14 -8.80 -6.63
N ARG A 50 10.00 -9.55 -5.54
CA ARG A 50 11.06 -10.44 -5.03
C ARG A 50 11.53 -11.43 -6.09
N ASP A 51 10.60 -12.20 -6.65
CA ASP A 51 10.92 -13.27 -7.59
C ASP A 51 11.58 -12.72 -8.87
N ALA A 52 11.24 -11.50 -9.27
CA ALA A 52 11.79 -10.87 -10.47
C ALA A 52 13.16 -10.20 -10.26
N PHE A 53 13.41 -9.60 -9.09
CA PHE A 53 14.56 -8.69 -8.92
C PHE A 53 15.55 -9.10 -7.83
N PHE A 54 15.14 -9.88 -6.84
CA PHE A 54 15.98 -10.30 -5.71
C PHE A 54 15.46 -11.63 -5.11
N PRO A 55 15.52 -12.73 -5.87
CA PRO A 55 14.91 -14.02 -5.50
C PRO A 55 15.53 -14.66 -4.26
N ASP A 56 16.77 -14.27 -3.91
CA ASP A 56 17.48 -14.77 -2.73
C ASP A 56 17.07 -14.07 -1.43
N ALA A 57 16.31 -12.95 -1.51
CA ALA A 57 15.81 -12.24 -0.34
C ALA A 57 14.52 -12.88 0.21
N SER A 58 14.38 -12.96 1.52
CA SER A 58 13.15 -13.43 2.16
C SER A 58 12.06 -12.34 2.22
N LEU A 59 10.79 -12.73 2.22
CA LEU A 59 9.71 -11.75 2.38
C LEU A 59 9.72 -11.14 3.79
N GLU A 60 10.14 -11.92 4.79
CA GLU A 60 10.30 -11.48 6.17
C GLU A 60 11.31 -10.33 6.26
N TYR A 61 12.42 -10.41 5.51
CA TYR A 61 13.38 -9.31 5.41
C TYR A 61 12.79 -8.13 4.65
N LEU A 62 12.24 -8.37 3.46
CA LEU A 62 11.77 -7.29 2.58
C LEU A 62 10.63 -6.45 3.19
N LEU A 63 9.75 -7.10 3.95
CA LEU A 63 8.58 -6.51 4.60
C LEU A 63 8.81 -6.23 6.08
N GLU A 64 10.06 -6.30 6.55
CA GLU A 64 10.41 -5.93 7.91
C GLU A 64 10.01 -4.47 8.17
N SER A 65 9.09 -4.27 9.11
CA SER A 65 8.69 -2.94 9.56
C SER A 65 9.83 -2.34 10.38
N ASP A 66 10.08 -1.04 10.21
CA ASP A 66 11.02 -0.30 11.05
C ASP A 66 10.42 0.09 12.42
N GLY A 67 9.31 -0.57 12.81
CA GLY A 67 8.57 -0.30 14.04
C GLY A 67 7.51 0.78 13.91
N ASP A 68 7.42 1.40 12.73
CA ASP A 68 6.40 2.39 12.34
C ASP A 68 5.14 1.66 11.83
N LEU A 69 4.60 0.75 12.66
CA LEU A 69 3.35 0.07 12.33
C LEU A 69 2.21 1.09 12.40
N PRO A 70 1.29 1.12 11.42
CA PRO A 70 0.10 1.95 11.50
C PRO A 70 -0.62 1.67 12.80
N THR A 71 -1.02 2.71 13.50
CA THR A 71 -1.94 2.57 14.62
C THR A 71 -3.25 1.94 14.14
N GLU A 72 -3.98 1.27 15.04
CA GLU A 72 -5.31 0.72 14.69
C GLU A 72 -6.23 1.78 14.06
N ARG A 73 -6.06 3.05 14.46
CA ARG A 73 -6.75 4.20 13.88
C ARG A 73 -6.37 4.44 12.42
N GLU A 74 -5.08 4.53 12.13
CA GLU A 74 -4.58 4.74 10.75
C GLU A 74 -4.96 3.58 9.83
N GLU A 75 -4.92 2.35 10.33
CA GLU A 75 -5.36 1.16 9.59
C GLU A 75 -6.87 1.23 9.27
N ARG A 76 -7.71 1.58 10.24
CA ARG A 76 -9.15 1.77 10.01
C ARG A 76 -9.43 2.86 8.97
N LEU A 77 -8.74 4.00 9.05
CA LEU A 77 -8.89 5.08 8.06
C LEU A 77 -8.46 4.63 6.66
N SER A 78 -7.36 3.87 6.54
CA SER A 78 -6.90 3.31 5.26
C SER A 78 -7.94 2.37 4.65
N ASN A 79 -8.54 1.51 5.48
CA ASN A 79 -9.61 0.60 5.06
C ASN A 79 -10.86 1.36 4.59
N LEU A 80 -11.26 2.44 5.28
CA LEU A 80 -12.39 3.27 4.85
C LEU A 80 -12.13 3.94 3.50
N ASN A 81 -10.90 4.45 3.26
CA ASN A 81 -10.52 5.01 1.97
C ASN A 81 -10.62 3.96 0.84
N ALA A 82 -10.15 2.73 1.08
CA ALA A 82 -10.23 1.66 0.09
C ALA A 82 -11.69 1.29 -0.26
N ILE A 83 -12.63 1.40 0.69
CA ILE A 83 -14.05 1.18 0.42
C ILE A 83 -14.64 2.34 -0.40
N GLU A 84 -14.23 3.57 -0.11
CA GLU A 84 -14.64 4.77 -0.87
C GLU A 84 -14.23 4.66 -2.35
N ASP A 85 -13.01 4.21 -2.63
CA ASP A 85 -12.53 3.97 -4.00
C ASP A 85 -13.43 2.97 -4.75
N VAL A 86 -13.88 1.90 -4.08
CA VAL A 86 -14.79 0.90 -4.67
C VAL A 86 -16.18 1.49 -4.90
N PHE A 87 -16.67 2.34 -4.00
CA PHE A 87 -17.96 3.01 -4.15
C PHE A 87 -17.97 3.92 -5.37
N ASP A 88 -16.88 4.64 -5.60
CA ASP A 88 -16.70 5.49 -6.77
C ASP A 88 -16.67 4.68 -8.07
N GLU A 89 -16.07 3.49 -8.06
CA GLU A 89 -16.04 2.58 -9.22
C GLU A 89 -17.44 2.00 -9.54
N VAL A 90 -18.19 1.60 -8.51
CA VAL A 90 -19.49 0.91 -8.68
C VAL A 90 -20.67 1.90 -8.79
N GLY A 91 -20.49 3.16 -8.39
CA GLY A 91 -21.51 4.20 -8.45
C GLY A 91 -22.66 3.96 -7.46
N VAL A 92 -22.34 3.80 -6.17
CA VAL A 92 -23.33 3.49 -5.14
C VAL A 92 -24.21 4.70 -4.75
N PRO A 93 -25.40 4.49 -4.17
CA PRO A 93 -26.24 5.57 -3.68
C PRO A 93 -25.57 6.49 -2.62
N PRO A 94 -25.90 7.79 -2.56
CA PRO A 94 -25.28 8.75 -1.62
C PRO A 94 -25.35 8.38 -0.13
N VAL A 95 -26.32 7.56 0.29
CA VAL A 95 -26.46 7.10 1.68
C VAL A 95 -25.24 6.31 2.16
N PHE A 96 -24.57 5.60 1.26
CA PHE A 96 -23.39 4.80 1.59
C PHE A 96 -22.18 5.68 1.90
N TYR A 97 -21.98 6.77 1.16
CA TYR A 97 -20.94 7.76 1.46
C TYR A 97 -21.17 8.48 2.79
N LYS A 98 -22.43 8.78 3.14
CA LYS A 98 -22.76 9.34 4.45
C LYS A 98 -22.36 8.39 5.59
N THR A 99 -22.59 7.09 5.39
CA THR A 99 -22.23 6.06 6.35
C THR A 99 -20.71 5.96 6.51
N LEU A 100 -19.94 6.02 5.42
CA LEU A 100 -18.47 6.08 5.49
C LEU A 100 -17.96 7.32 6.22
N ALA A 101 -18.59 8.48 6.00
CA ALA A 101 -18.25 9.71 6.69
C ALA A 101 -18.50 9.63 8.20
N GLU A 102 -19.61 8.99 8.62
CA GLU A 102 -19.92 8.74 10.03
C GLU A 102 -18.90 7.78 10.66
N MET A 103 -18.56 6.67 9.99
CA MET A 103 -17.51 5.74 10.44
C MET A 103 -16.15 6.42 10.57
N ARG A 104 -15.80 7.34 9.65
CA ARG A 104 -14.56 8.11 9.71
C ARG A 104 -14.53 9.02 10.94
N ALA A 105 -15.63 9.73 11.21
CA ALA A 105 -15.76 10.58 12.39
C ALA A 105 -15.62 9.77 13.70
N GLU A 106 -16.24 8.59 13.79
CA GLU A 106 -16.11 7.71 14.96
C GLU A 106 -14.66 7.24 15.18
N VAL A 107 -13.94 6.92 14.10
CA VAL A 107 -12.52 6.54 14.16
C VAL A 107 -11.64 7.73 14.55
N GLU A 108 -12.06 8.96 14.24
CA GLU A 108 -11.33 10.17 14.60
C GLU A 108 -11.59 10.67 16.03
N GLU A 109 -12.76 10.36 16.60
CA GLU A 109 -13.19 10.78 17.94
C GLU A 109 -12.82 9.80 19.06
N GLY A 110 -12.51 8.54 18.75
CA GLY A 110 -12.11 7.53 19.73
C GLY A 110 -10.62 7.58 20.10
N GLU A 111 -10.28 8.25 21.22
CA GLU A 111 -9.02 8.13 21.99
C GLU A 111 -9.28 7.66 23.43
#